data_AF-A0AAU2Y030-F1
#
_entry.id   AF-A0AAU2Y030-F1
#
_cell.length_a   1.000
_cell.length_b   1.000
_cell.length_c   1.000
_cell.angle_alpha   90.00
_cell.angle_beta   90.00
_cell.angle_gamma   90.00
#
_symmetry.space_group_name_H-M   'P 1'
#
loop_
_entity.id
_entity.type
_entity.pdbx_description
1 polymer ?
#
loop_
_entity_poly.entity_id
_entity_poly.type
_entity_poly.pdbx_seq_one_letter_code
_entity_poly.pdbx_strand_id
1 'polypeptide(L)'
;MAVRLSLIQAERVDWGSLRCGCGKTGAHIPETFASLLVAGTPQEIADASLEGHVYIQSLLFEVAVPVTSMIVAALSEETSEAVHIRLIDELISCVGGESHWTEVEAGAPELEVDCQIVAREGIWTLYQEYATGRASMARMILDAVDTDRERFEYFDAKLIDRVRKRAKRR
;
A
#
# COMPACT_ATOMS: atom_id res chain seq x y z
N MET A 1 -18.94 -0.89 -15.98
CA MET A 1 -17.62 -0.78 -15.32
C MET A 1 -17.87 -0.59 -13.84
N ALA A 2 -17.28 -1.43 -12.99
CA ALA A 2 -17.37 -1.23 -11.55
C ALA A 2 -16.70 0.10 -11.19
N VAL A 3 -17.29 0.83 -10.25
CA VAL A 3 -16.70 2.07 -9.72
C VAL A 3 -15.43 1.70 -8.94
N ARG A 4 -14.30 2.32 -9.29
CA ARG A 4 -12.98 2.13 -8.65
C ARG A 4 -12.77 3.26 -7.64
N LEU A 5 -12.89 2.98 -6.35
CA LEU A 5 -12.72 3.96 -5.28
C LEU A 5 -11.29 4.52 -5.24
N SER A 6 -10.31 3.67 -5.51
CA SER A 6 -8.90 4.03 -5.63
C SER A 6 -8.64 5.10 -6.70
N LEU A 7 -9.30 5.00 -7.86
CA LEU A 7 -9.16 5.98 -8.94
C LEU A 7 -9.92 7.28 -8.64
N ILE A 8 -11.08 7.21 -7.97
CA ILE A 8 -11.77 8.42 -7.46
C ILE A 8 -10.89 9.14 -6.43
N GLN A 9 -10.21 8.41 -5.55
CA GLN A 9 -9.26 9.00 -4.61
C GLN A 9 -8.10 9.68 -5.33
N ALA A 10 -7.61 9.11 -6.42
CA ALA A 10 -6.57 9.72 -7.24
C ALA A 10 -6.99 11.07 -7.84
N GLU A 11 -8.27 11.25 -8.22
CA GLU A 11 -8.78 12.50 -8.79
C GLU A 11 -8.71 13.71 -7.83
N ARG A 12 -8.57 13.47 -6.52
CA ARG A 12 -8.53 14.53 -5.49
C ARG A 12 -7.13 15.09 -5.24
N VAL A 13 -6.09 14.45 -5.76
CA VAL A 13 -4.70 14.75 -5.45
C VAL A 13 -4.10 15.61 -6.54
N ASP A 14 -3.40 16.70 -6.17
CA ASP A 14 -2.62 17.50 -7.11
C ASP A 14 -1.27 16.81 -7.41
N TRP A 15 -1.32 15.76 -8.23
CA TRP A 15 -0.16 14.96 -8.60
C TRP A 15 0.96 15.74 -9.27
N GLY A 16 0.63 16.85 -9.94
CA GLY A 16 1.62 17.71 -10.60
C GLY A 16 2.53 18.44 -9.63
N SER A 17 2.10 18.59 -8.37
CA SER A 17 2.88 19.23 -7.31
C SER A 17 3.83 18.28 -6.58
N LEU A 18 3.61 16.96 -6.68
CA LEU A 18 4.31 15.97 -5.86
C LEU A 18 5.57 15.44 -6.53
N ARG A 19 6.63 15.23 -5.73
CA ARG A 19 7.89 14.63 -6.18
C ARG A 19 7.77 13.12 -6.38
N CYS A 20 8.33 12.62 -7.48
CA CYS A 20 8.37 11.20 -7.80
C CYS A 20 9.82 10.71 -7.92
N GLY A 21 10.08 9.46 -7.50
CA GLY A 21 11.39 8.83 -7.56
C GLY A 21 12.00 8.73 -8.96
N CYS A 22 11.20 8.86 -10.01
CA CYS A 22 11.69 8.87 -11.39
C CYS A 22 12.28 10.24 -11.82
N GLY A 23 12.31 11.22 -10.92
CA GLY A 23 12.82 12.58 -11.18
C GLY A 23 11.84 13.50 -11.89
N LYS A 24 10.60 13.07 -12.10
CA LYS A 24 9.48 13.88 -12.62
C LYS A 24 8.49 14.18 -11.49
N THR A 25 7.41 14.88 -11.81
CA THR A 25 6.24 15.02 -10.93
C THR A 25 5.44 13.72 -10.85
N GLY A 26 4.57 13.58 -9.87
CA GLY A 26 3.65 12.44 -9.71
C GLY A 26 2.52 12.33 -10.75
N ALA A 27 2.41 13.25 -11.71
CA ALA A 27 1.28 13.33 -12.65
C ALA A 27 0.94 12.03 -13.41
N HIS A 28 1.90 11.13 -13.63
CA HIS A 28 1.68 9.85 -14.30
C HIS A 28 1.21 8.72 -13.38
N ILE A 29 1.29 8.89 -12.06
CA ILE A 29 1.00 7.83 -11.08
C ILE A 29 -0.42 7.25 -11.21
N PRO A 30 -1.49 8.06 -11.40
CA PRO A 30 -2.84 7.51 -11.56
C PRO A 30 -2.97 6.55 -12.74
N GLU A 31 -2.28 6.83 -13.86
CA GLU A 31 -2.29 5.98 -15.06
C GLU A 31 -1.51 4.68 -14.82
N THR A 32 -0.33 4.77 -14.20
CA THR A 32 0.45 3.58 -13.79
C THR A 32 -0.36 2.70 -12.85
N PHE A 33 -1.02 3.30 -11.84
CA PHE A 33 -1.83 2.57 -10.89
C PHE A 33 -3.07 1.94 -11.54
N ALA A 34 -3.77 2.67 -12.42
CA ALA A 34 -4.89 2.13 -13.18
C ALA A 34 -4.48 0.93 -14.04
N SER A 35 -3.29 0.99 -14.65
CA SER A 35 -2.70 -0.11 -15.42
C SER A 35 -2.42 -1.33 -14.53
N LEU A 36 -1.88 -1.12 -13.33
CA LEU A 36 -1.68 -2.19 -12.34
C LEU A 36 -2.99 -2.88 -11.96
N LEU A 37 -4.06 -2.11 -11.72
CA LEU A 37 -5.37 -2.66 -11.31
C LEU A 37 -6.02 -3.60 -12.33
N VAL A 38 -5.66 -3.46 -13.61
CA VAL A 38 -6.20 -4.27 -14.71
C VAL A 38 -5.20 -5.28 -15.29
N ALA A 39 -3.98 -5.32 -14.76
CA ALA A 39 -2.95 -6.23 -15.22
C ALA A 39 -3.38 -7.70 -15.06
N GLY A 40 -3.31 -8.46 -16.15
CA GLY A 40 -3.68 -9.87 -16.22
C GLY A 40 -2.49 -10.82 -16.27
N THR A 41 -1.29 -10.30 -16.55
CA THR A 41 -0.06 -11.10 -16.72
C THR A 41 1.07 -10.63 -15.79
N PRO A 42 2.05 -11.49 -15.48
CA PRO A 42 3.23 -11.07 -14.72
C PRO A 42 4.01 -9.93 -15.36
N GLN A 43 4.06 -9.88 -16.70
CA GLN A 43 4.75 -8.80 -17.42
C GLN A 43 4.01 -7.47 -17.25
N GLU A 44 2.69 -7.45 -17.41
CA GLU A 44 1.88 -6.23 -17.21
C GLU A 44 1.99 -5.69 -15.78
N ILE A 45 2.05 -6.58 -14.76
CA ILE A 45 2.30 -6.18 -13.37
C ILE A 45 3.69 -5.56 -13.22
N ALA A 46 4.71 -6.11 -13.87
CA ALA A 46 6.07 -5.58 -13.83
C ALA A 46 6.18 -4.23 -14.57
N ASP A 47 5.49 -4.08 -15.70
CA ASP A 47 5.47 -2.86 -16.49
C ASP A 47 4.71 -1.72 -15.76
N ALA A 48 3.72 -2.07 -14.94
CA ALA A 48 2.98 -1.15 -14.08
C ALA A 48 3.54 -1.03 -12.66
N SER A 49 4.86 -1.22 -12.49
CA SER A 49 5.53 -1.14 -11.20
C SER A 49 5.47 0.26 -10.59
N LEU A 50 5.28 0.32 -9.27
CA LEU A 50 5.39 1.55 -8.48
C LEU A 50 6.82 1.74 -7.92
N GLU A 51 7.65 0.69 -7.91
CA GLU A 51 9.08 0.81 -7.64
C GLU A 51 9.75 1.67 -8.73
N GLY A 52 10.67 2.53 -8.31
CA GLY A 52 11.25 3.57 -9.16
C GLY A 52 10.42 4.85 -9.21
N HIS A 53 9.20 4.84 -8.67
CA HIS A 53 8.29 5.98 -8.65
C HIS A 53 7.91 6.40 -7.23
N VAL A 54 7.35 5.45 -6.48
CA VAL A 54 6.87 5.63 -5.11
C VAL A 54 8.00 5.46 -4.11
N TYR A 55 8.86 4.49 -4.40
CA TYR A 55 10.07 4.22 -3.64
C TYR A 55 11.18 3.73 -4.55
N ILE A 56 12.43 3.82 -4.09
CA ILE A 56 13.58 3.10 -4.64
C ILE A 56 14.19 2.32 -3.49
N GLN A 57 14.21 0.98 -3.59
CA GLN A 57 14.53 0.11 -2.46
C GLN A 57 13.58 0.38 -1.28
N SER A 58 14.09 0.86 -0.14
CA SER A 58 13.27 1.25 1.02
C SER A 58 13.06 2.76 1.13
N LEU A 59 13.52 3.55 0.16
CA LEU A 59 13.51 5.01 0.22
C LEU A 59 12.29 5.59 -0.49
N LEU A 60 11.41 6.23 0.28
CA LEU A 60 10.13 6.80 -0.13
C LEU A 60 10.30 8.18 -0.75
N PHE A 61 9.39 8.49 -1.67
CA PHE A 61 9.19 9.83 -2.25
C PHE A 61 7.79 10.34 -1.90
N GLU A 62 7.59 11.66 -1.96
CA GLU A 62 6.35 12.35 -1.59
C GLU A 62 5.06 11.70 -2.12
N VAL A 63 5.08 11.18 -3.36
CA VAL A 63 3.95 10.45 -3.96
C VAL A 63 3.51 9.19 -3.19
N ALA A 64 4.33 8.65 -2.27
CA ALA A 64 4.00 7.47 -1.47
C ALA A 64 2.79 7.68 -0.57
N VAL A 65 2.60 8.88 -0.03
CA VAL A 65 1.48 9.18 0.88
C VAL A 65 0.12 9.03 0.17
N PRO A 66 -0.16 9.72 -0.96
CA PRO A 66 -1.42 9.53 -1.65
C PRO A 66 -1.55 8.15 -2.31
N VAL A 67 -0.45 7.53 -2.76
CA VAL A 67 -0.48 6.15 -3.27
C VAL A 67 -0.91 5.17 -2.19
N THR A 68 -0.45 5.36 -0.94
CA THR A 68 -0.88 4.54 0.20
C THR A 68 -2.41 4.58 0.36
N SER A 69 -3.02 5.75 0.25
CA SER A 69 -4.48 5.92 0.27
C SER A 69 -5.16 5.13 -0.87
N MET A 70 -4.62 5.21 -2.08
CA MET A 70 -5.14 4.50 -3.24
C MET A 70 -5.05 2.98 -3.08
N ILE A 71 -3.93 2.47 -2.55
CA ILE A 71 -3.74 1.04 -2.30
C ILE A 71 -4.79 0.54 -1.30
N VAL A 72 -4.97 1.25 -0.18
CA VAL A 72 -5.94 0.88 0.86
C VAL A 72 -7.37 0.83 0.31
N ALA A 73 -7.74 1.79 -0.55
CA ALA A 73 -9.02 1.77 -1.24
C ALA A 73 -9.12 0.57 -2.21
N ALA A 74 -8.05 0.29 -2.98
CA ALA A 74 -8.00 -0.79 -3.95
C ALA A 74 -8.09 -2.18 -3.32
N LEU A 75 -7.62 -2.38 -2.09
CA LEU A 75 -7.75 -3.65 -1.35
C LEU A 75 -9.20 -4.06 -1.11
N SER A 76 -10.15 -3.12 -1.19
CA SER A 76 -11.59 -3.41 -1.08
C SER A 76 -12.27 -3.63 -2.44
N GLU A 77 -11.52 -3.54 -3.53
CA GLU A 77 -12.01 -3.70 -4.90
C GLU A 77 -11.74 -5.10 -5.45
N GLU A 78 -12.50 -5.49 -6.47
CA GLU A 78 -12.23 -6.73 -7.20
C GLU A 78 -10.99 -6.55 -8.10
N THR A 79 -9.97 -7.37 -7.85
CA THR A 79 -8.73 -7.46 -8.62
C THR A 79 -8.30 -8.91 -8.79
N SER A 80 -7.35 -9.18 -9.69
CA SER A 80 -6.75 -10.51 -9.80
C SER A 80 -5.95 -10.83 -8.53
N GLU A 81 -5.80 -12.12 -8.17
CA GLU A 81 -5.02 -12.52 -6.99
C GLU A 81 -3.58 -12.01 -7.06
N ALA A 82 -2.98 -11.95 -8.25
CA ALA A 82 -1.63 -11.46 -8.45
C ALA A 82 -1.52 -9.94 -8.20
N VAL A 83 -2.49 -9.16 -8.67
CA VAL A 83 -2.57 -7.72 -8.40
C VAL A 83 -2.82 -7.45 -6.93
N HIS A 84 -3.70 -8.21 -6.28
CA HIS A 84 -3.97 -8.06 -4.85
C HIS A 84 -2.72 -8.31 -3.99
N ILE A 85 -1.93 -9.35 -4.32
CA ILE A 85 -0.63 -9.60 -3.66
C ILE A 85 0.29 -8.41 -3.84
N ARG A 86 0.44 -7.94 -5.09
CA ARG A 86 1.28 -6.79 -5.42
C ARG A 86 0.87 -5.57 -4.61
N LEU A 87 -0.42 -5.24 -4.52
CA LEU A 87 -0.91 -4.12 -3.71
C LEU A 87 -0.49 -4.22 -2.23
N ILE A 88 -0.54 -5.42 -1.64
CA ILE A 88 -0.08 -5.62 -0.25
C ILE A 88 1.44 -5.45 -0.14
N ASP A 89 2.22 -5.94 -1.10
CA ASP A 89 3.67 -5.70 -1.16
C ASP A 89 4.00 -4.20 -1.24
N GLU A 90 3.33 -3.47 -2.13
CA GLU A 90 3.50 -2.02 -2.28
C GLU A 90 3.12 -1.27 -0.99
N LEU A 91 2.06 -1.71 -0.29
CA LEU A 91 1.66 -1.13 0.99
C LEU A 91 2.71 -1.36 2.08
N ILE A 92 3.34 -2.55 2.13
CA ILE A 92 4.44 -2.83 3.06
C ILE A 92 5.59 -1.85 2.83
N SER A 93 5.99 -1.65 1.58
CA SER A 93 7.05 -0.70 1.23
C SER A 93 6.71 0.72 1.70
N CYS A 94 5.45 1.15 1.52
CA CYS A 94 5.01 2.49 1.92
C CYS A 94 5.03 2.71 3.44
N VAL A 95 4.57 1.74 4.23
CA VAL A 95 4.44 1.91 5.70
C VAL A 95 5.71 1.55 6.47
N GLY A 96 6.63 0.81 5.85
CA GLY A 96 7.89 0.35 6.47
C GLY A 96 9.15 0.93 5.84
N GLY A 97 9.03 1.81 4.84
CA GLY A 97 10.15 2.52 4.24
C GLY A 97 10.67 3.66 5.12
N GLU A 98 11.55 4.49 4.54
CA GLU A 98 12.07 5.70 5.14
C GLU A 98 12.13 6.79 4.07
N SER A 99 12.04 8.06 4.43
CA SER A 99 12.16 9.15 3.46
C SER A 99 13.50 9.13 2.71
N HIS A 100 13.47 9.27 1.38
CA HIS A 100 14.67 9.49 0.61
C HIS A 100 15.34 10.81 1.03
N TRP A 101 16.68 10.91 0.98
CA TRP A 101 17.42 12.07 1.50
C TRP A 101 17.00 13.41 0.85
N THR A 102 16.59 13.40 -0.41
CA THR A 102 16.06 14.59 -1.10
C THR A 102 14.74 15.08 -0.50
N GLU A 103 13.94 14.16 0.03
CA GLU A 103 12.66 14.47 0.68
C GLU A 103 12.93 15.08 2.06
N VAL A 104 13.91 14.53 2.79
CA VAL A 104 14.40 15.09 4.06
C VAL A 104 14.86 16.54 3.87
N GLU A 105 15.69 16.81 2.86
CA GLU A 105 16.15 18.16 2.51
C GLU A 105 15.00 19.10 2.12
N ALA A 106 13.96 18.55 1.49
CA ALA A 106 12.74 19.27 1.13
C ALA A 106 11.74 19.44 2.29
N GLY A 107 12.09 18.99 3.51
CA GLY A 107 11.27 19.16 4.72
C GLY A 107 10.24 18.07 4.97
N ALA A 108 10.35 16.92 4.31
CA ALA A 108 9.52 15.73 4.54
C ALA A 108 10.38 14.56 5.06
N PRO A 109 10.76 14.56 6.35
CA PRO A 109 11.69 13.58 6.89
C PRO A 109 11.07 12.22 7.27
N GLU A 110 9.75 12.15 7.46
CA GLU A 110 9.05 10.99 8.04
C GLU A 110 7.87 10.53 7.17
N LEU A 111 8.09 10.38 5.85
CA LEU A 111 7.06 9.96 4.89
C LEU A 111 6.42 8.61 5.26
N GLU A 112 7.16 7.71 5.89
CA GLU A 112 6.62 6.44 6.38
C GLU A 112 5.57 6.64 7.47
N VAL A 113 5.73 7.65 8.34
CA VAL A 113 4.74 8.01 9.37
C VAL A 113 3.49 8.57 8.69
N ASP A 114 3.64 9.41 7.67
CA ASP A 114 2.52 9.93 6.89
C ASP A 114 1.76 8.81 6.17
N CYS A 115 2.48 7.87 5.56
CA CYS A 115 1.90 6.65 4.97
C CYS A 115 1.16 5.81 6.03
N GLN A 116 1.74 5.61 7.22
CA GLN A 116 1.08 4.88 8.31
C GLN A 116 -0.21 5.57 8.78
N ILE A 117 -0.21 6.91 8.87
CA ILE A 117 -1.41 7.69 9.23
C ILE A 117 -2.52 7.44 8.23
N VAL A 118 -2.22 7.55 6.93
CA VAL A 118 -3.20 7.33 5.85
C VAL A 118 -3.67 5.87 5.81
N ALA A 119 -2.74 4.90 5.95
CA ALA A 119 -3.08 3.48 5.95
C ALA A 119 -4.06 3.11 7.09
N ARG A 120 -3.98 3.83 8.22
CA ARG A 120 -4.85 3.63 9.38
C ARG A 120 -6.31 3.95 9.10
N GLU A 121 -6.61 4.79 8.11
CA GLU A 121 -7.99 5.10 7.73
C GLU A 121 -8.75 3.85 7.23
N GLY A 122 -8.02 2.86 6.67
CA GLY A 122 -8.55 1.58 6.23
C GLY A 122 -8.29 0.42 7.18
N ILE A 123 -8.11 0.67 8.48
CA ILE A 123 -7.67 -0.35 9.44
C ILE A 123 -8.50 -1.65 9.42
N TRP A 124 -9.82 -1.55 9.21
CA TRP A 124 -10.69 -2.72 9.16
C TRP A 124 -10.49 -3.57 7.91
N THR A 125 -10.18 -2.95 6.77
CA THR A 125 -9.76 -3.66 5.55
C THR A 125 -8.47 -4.44 5.82
N LEU A 126 -7.52 -3.86 6.54
CA LEU A 126 -6.27 -4.52 6.91
C LEU A 126 -6.48 -5.71 7.86
N TYR A 127 -7.38 -5.58 8.84
CA TYR A 127 -7.78 -6.72 9.69
C TYR A 127 -8.51 -7.81 8.91
N GLN A 128 -9.33 -7.44 7.92
CA GLN A 128 -9.95 -8.41 7.02
C GLN A 128 -8.90 -9.14 6.21
N GLU A 129 -7.91 -8.44 5.65
CA GLU A 129 -6.76 -9.06 4.97
C GLU A 129 -5.99 -10.02 5.89
N TYR A 130 -5.83 -9.67 7.17
CA TYR A 130 -5.20 -10.57 8.13
C TYR A 130 -6.06 -11.83 8.37
N ALA A 131 -7.37 -11.67 8.49
CA ALA A 131 -8.27 -12.78 8.78
C ALA A 131 -8.48 -13.75 7.60
N THR A 132 -8.60 -13.23 6.38
CA THR A 132 -9.04 -13.99 5.21
C THR A 132 -8.02 -14.07 4.08
N GLY A 133 -7.11 -13.11 4.00
CA GLY A 133 -6.16 -12.92 2.91
C GLY A 133 -4.74 -13.36 3.26
N ARG A 134 -3.77 -12.49 2.96
CA ARG A 134 -2.33 -12.73 3.14
C ARG A 134 -1.88 -12.42 4.55
N ALA A 135 -2.22 -13.32 5.46
CA ALA A 135 -2.14 -13.06 6.88
C ALA A 135 -0.78 -12.59 7.42
N SER A 136 0.34 -13.15 6.97
CA SER A 136 1.68 -12.73 7.43
C SER A 136 2.00 -11.30 7.00
N MET A 137 1.62 -10.93 5.79
CA MET A 137 1.87 -9.61 5.20
C MET A 137 0.97 -8.55 5.82
N ALA A 138 -0.32 -8.85 5.92
CA ALA A 138 -1.29 -7.98 6.59
C ALA A 138 -0.93 -7.74 8.06
N ARG A 139 -0.40 -8.76 8.77
CA ARG A 139 0.10 -8.61 10.14
C ARG A 139 1.29 -7.64 10.22
N MET A 140 2.22 -7.68 9.27
CA MET A 140 3.36 -6.74 9.23
C MET A 140 2.87 -5.29 9.05
N ILE A 141 1.91 -5.08 8.15
CA ILE A 141 1.29 -3.75 7.95
C ILE A 141 0.58 -3.30 9.23
N LEU A 142 -0.23 -4.16 9.85
CA LEU A 142 -0.96 -3.84 11.07
C LEU A 142 -0.03 -3.52 12.25
N ASP A 143 1.11 -4.19 12.38
CA ASP A 143 2.09 -3.90 13.42
C ASP A 143 2.70 -2.50 13.28
N ALA A 144 2.88 -2.03 12.03
CA ALA A 144 3.37 -0.69 11.74
C ALA A 144 2.27 0.40 11.86
N VAL A 145 1.03 0.07 11.48
CA VAL A 145 -0.04 1.05 11.30
C VAL A 145 -0.95 1.19 12.53
N ASP A 146 -1.23 0.09 13.24
CA ASP A 146 -2.15 0.10 14.37
C ASP A 146 -1.49 0.63 15.65
N THR A 147 -1.89 1.85 16.02
CA THR A 147 -1.43 2.50 17.25
C THR A 147 -2.17 2.03 18.50
N ASP A 148 -3.32 1.37 18.34
CA ASP A 148 -4.06 0.71 19.42
C ASP A 148 -3.48 -0.69 19.62
N ARG A 149 -2.42 -0.76 20.45
CA ARG A 149 -1.70 -2.03 20.70
C ARG A 149 -2.59 -3.06 21.38
N GLU A 150 -3.53 -2.65 22.23
CA GLU A 150 -4.48 -3.57 22.87
C GLU A 150 -5.38 -4.25 21.83
N ARG A 151 -5.92 -3.48 20.88
CA ARG A 151 -6.69 -4.04 19.76
C ARG A 151 -5.82 -4.97 18.91
N PHE A 152 -4.63 -4.54 18.52
CA PHE A 152 -3.74 -5.36 17.70
C PHE A 152 -3.42 -6.69 18.34
N GLU A 153 -2.99 -6.69 19.61
CA GLU A 153 -2.67 -7.90 20.35
C GLU A 153 -3.90 -8.82 20.50
N TYR A 154 -5.08 -8.24 20.76
CA TYR A 154 -6.31 -9.01 20.86
C TYR A 154 -6.66 -9.71 19.55
N PHE A 155 -6.62 -9.02 18.43
CA PHE A 155 -6.91 -9.60 17.12
C PHE A 155 -5.81 -10.59 16.71
N ASP A 156 -4.54 -10.29 16.97
CA ASP A 156 -3.41 -11.17 16.67
C ASP A 156 -3.57 -12.53 17.37
N ALA A 157 -3.88 -12.52 18.68
CA ALA A 157 -4.13 -13.73 19.45
C ALA A 157 -5.31 -14.56 18.90
N LYS A 158 -6.34 -13.92 18.33
CA LYS A 158 -7.51 -14.61 17.76
C LYS A 158 -7.29 -15.15 16.35
N LEU A 159 -6.41 -14.51 15.57
CA LEU A 159 -6.21 -14.82 14.15
C LEU A 159 -5.02 -15.76 13.92
N ILE A 160 -3.94 -15.65 14.70
CA ILE A 160 -2.69 -16.38 14.45
C ILE A 160 -2.87 -17.91 14.40
N ASP A 161 -3.73 -18.46 15.25
CA ASP A 161 -4.03 -19.89 15.27
C ASP A 161 -4.82 -20.34 14.03
N ARG A 162 -5.71 -19.49 13.51
CA ARG A 162 -6.47 -19.77 12.29
C ARG A 162 -5.54 -19.79 11.08
N VAL A 163 -4.61 -18.84 11.03
CA VAL A 163 -3.57 -18.72 10.00
C VAL A 163 -2.67 -19.96 9.99
N ARG A 164 -2.15 -20.35 11.17
CA ARG A 164 -1.32 -21.56 11.32
C ARG A 164 -2.05 -22.83 10.88
N LYS A 165 -3.34 -22.98 11.24
CA LYS A 165 -4.15 -24.13 10.83
C LYS A 165 -4.38 -24.17 9.31
N ARG A 166 -4.57 -23.02 8.66
CA ARG A 166 -4.76 -22.93 7.20
C ARG A 166 -3.47 -23.21 6.44
N ALA A 167 -2.33 -22.72 6.93
CA ALA A 167 -1.02 -22.98 6.33
C ALA A 167 -0.64 -24.48 6.32
N LYS A 168 -1.03 -25.23 7.36
CA LYS A 168 -0.81 -26.69 7.43
C LYS A 168 -1.69 -27.53 6.48
N ARG A 169 -2.72 -26.93 5.86
CA ARG A 169 -3.69 -27.61 5.00
C ARG A 169 -3.41 -27.41 3.50
N ARG A 170 -2.51 -26.50 3.15
CA ARG A 170 -1.98 -26.30 1.81
C ARG A 170 -0.68 -27.06 1.67
#